data_AF-A0A955SG74-F1
#
_entry.id   AF-A0A955SG74-F1
#
_cell.length_a   1.000
_cell.length_b   1.000
_cell.length_c   1.000
_cell.angle_alpha   90.00
_cell.angle_beta   90.00
_cell.angle_gamma   90.00
#
_symmetry.space_group_name_H-M   'P 1'
#
loop_
_entity.id
_entity.type
_entity.pdbx_description
1 polymer ?
#
loop_
_entity_poly.entity_id
_entity_poly.type
_entity_poly.pdbx_seq_one_letter_code
_entity_poly.pdbx_strand_id
1 'polypeptide(L)'
;ISLAIALVTSYYLFLSPMIALGIFPIMILCIYVARFLDRTFDIPVWGIALLIFIISWVFQFVGHKIEGKKPSFLKDLQFLLVGPAWLMHFIYKRIGIPY
;
A
#
# COMPACT_ATOMS: atom_id res chain seq x y z
N ILE A 1 -13.02 0.79 12.45
CA ILE A 1 -12.33 1.59 11.42
C ILE A 1 -11.76 2.89 11.98
N SER A 2 -12.57 3.77 12.59
CA SER A 2 -12.10 5.09 13.04
C SER A 2 -10.97 5.07 14.09
N LEU A 3 -11.04 4.17 15.08
CA LEU A 3 -9.97 4.02 16.09
C LEU A 3 -8.64 3.52 15.48
N ALA A 4 -8.72 2.54 14.58
CA ALA A 4 -7.54 2.01 13.89
C ALA A 4 -6.85 3.08 13.04
N ILE A 5 -7.63 3.92 12.34
CA ILE A 5 -7.08 5.04 11.55
C ILE A 5 -6.39 6.06 12.45
N ALA A 6 -7.00 6.43 13.57
CA ALA A 6 -6.39 7.36 14.51
C ALA A 6 -5.06 6.82 15.03
N LEU A 7 -5.00 5.54 15.41
CA LEU A 7 -3.78 4.89 15.88
C LEU A 7 -2.69 4.82 14.80
N VAL A 8 -3.04 4.41 13.58
CA VAL A 8 -2.09 4.33 12.45
C VAL A 8 -1.59 5.71 12.06
N THR A 9 -2.46 6.72 12.05
CA THR A 9 -2.09 8.10 11.72
C THR A 9 -1.16 8.67 12.79
N SER A 10 -1.47 8.48 14.07
CA SER A 10 -0.58 8.86 15.18
C SER A 10 0.77 8.16 15.08
N TYR A 11 0.79 6.86 14.79
CA TYR A 11 2.03 6.10 14.59
C TYR A 11 2.89 6.70 13.47
N TYR A 12 2.32 7.00 12.30
CA TYR A 12 3.08 7.61 11.20
C TYR A 12 3.55 9.03 11.53
N LEU A 13 2.76 9.82 12.26
CA LEU A 13 3.17 11.14 12.75
C LEU A 13 4.40 11.05 13.67
N PHE A 14 4.46 10.04 14.54
CA PHE A 14 5.64 9.79 15.38
C PHE A 14 6.84 9.27 14.60
N LEU A 15 6.62 8.48 13.54
CA LEU A 15 7.69 7.94 12.71
C LEU A 15 8.37 9.02 11.86
N SER A 16 7.59 9.83 11.16
CA SER A 16 8.05 10.97 10.36
C SER A 16 6.85 11.78 9.86
N PRO A 17 6.72 13.07 10.22
CA PRO A 17 5.65 13.93 9.71
C PRO A 17 5.57 13.98 8.18
N MET A 18 6.71 13.86 7.49
CA MET A 18 6.74 13.81 6.03
C MET A 18 6.16 12.50 5.51
N ILE A 19 6.53 11.33 6.04
CA ILE A 19 5.87 10.07 5.63
C ILE A 19 4.37 10.12 5.95
N ALA A 20 3.99 10.67 7.09
CA ALA A 20 2.58 10.80 7.49
C ALA A 20 1.78 11.60 6.46
N LEU A 21 2.29 12.76 6.02
CA LEU A 21 1.65 13.58 4.98
C LEU A 21 1.50 12.83 3.65
N GLY A 22 2.45 11.95 3.31
CA GLY A 22 2.41 11.15 2.09
C GLY A 22 1.41 10.01 2.14
N ILE A 23 1.41 9.28 3.26
CA ILE A 23 0.56 8.11 3.45
C ILE A 23 -0.89 8.49 3.75
N PHE A 24 -1.14 9.63 4.39
CA PHE A 24 -2.48 10.04 4.82
C PHE A 24 -3.49 10.15 3.65
N PRO A 25 -3.18 10.81 2.51
CA PRO A 25 -4.05 10.79 1.33
C PRO A 25 -4.29 9.38 0.76
N ILE A 26 -3.26 8.54 0.74
CA ILE A 26 -3.36 7.15 0.28
C ILE A 26 -4.32 6.36 1.19
N MET A 27 -4.21 6.53 2.51
CA MET A 27 -5.12 5.91 3.47
C MET A 27 -6.57 6.34 3.25
N ILE A 28 -6.82 7.65 3.08
CA ILE A 28 -8.16 8.18 2.78
C ILE A 28 -8.73 7.55 1.51
N LEU A 29 -7.92 7.49 0.44
CA LEU A 29 -8.31 6.88 -0.83
C LEU A 29 -8.65 5.40 -0.64
N CYS A 30 -7.81 4.63 0.04
CA CYS A 30 -8.06 3.21 0.30
C CYS A 30 -9.36 2.98 1.10
N ILE A 31 -9.64 3.82 2.10
CA ILE A 31 -10.89 3.75 2.88
C ILE A 31 -12.09 4.09 2.01
N TYR A 32 -11.99 5.13 1.18
CA TYR A 32 -13.04 5.51 0.26
C TYR A 32 -13.38 4.38 -0.70
N VAL A 33 -12.36 3.80 -1.34
CA VAL A 33 -12.51 2.64 -2.24
C VAL A 33 -13.09 1.44 -1.51
N ALA A 34 -12.59 1.12 -0.31
CA ALA A 34 -13.12 0.01 0.48
C ALA A 34 -14.61 0.19 0.80
N ARG A 35 -15.04 1.38 1.24
CA ARG A 35 -16.45 1.67 1.50
C ARG A 35 -17.31 1.69 0.23
N PHE A 36 -16.74 2.15 -0.88
CA PHE A 36 -17.42 2.11 -2.17
C PHE A 36 -17.69 0.65 -2.59
N LEU A 37 -16.68 -0.21 -2.50
CA LEU A 37 -16.81 -1.64 -2.83
C LEU A 37 -17.83 -2.35 -1.92
N ASP A 38 -17.75 -2.11 -0.60
CA ASP A 38 -18.65 -2.67 0.40
C ASP A 38 -20.13 -2.31 0.17
N ARG A 39 -20.39 -1.12 -0.40
CA ARG A 39 -21.75 -0.66 -0.71
C ARG A 39 -22.24 -1.08 -2.09
N THR A 40 -21.33 -1.37 -3.01
CA THR A 40 -21.64 -1.66 -4.41
C THR A 40 -21.81 -3.16 -4.65
N PHE A 41 -21.02 -3.97 -3.95
CA PHE A 41 -21.00 -5.42 -4.13
C PHE A 41 -21.42 -6.11 -2.83
N ASP A 42 -22.19 -7.18 -2.96
CA ASP A 42 -22.56 -8.05 -1.83
C ASP A 42 -21.45 -9.07 -1.47
N ILE A 43 -20.20 -8.75 -1.87
CA ILE A 43 -19.01 -9.54 -1.62
C ILE A 43 -18.22 -8.79 -0.55
N PRO A 44 -17.82 -9.45 0.54
CA PRO A 44 -17.07 -8.76 1.59
C PRO A 44 -15.74 -8.24 1.04
N VAL A 45 -15.36 -7.02 1.44
CA VAL A 45 -14.17 -6.31 0.93
C VAL A 45 -12.89 -7.15 1.01
N TRP A 46 -12.75 -7.99 2.05
CA TRP A 46 -11.60 -8.88 2.18
C TRP A 46 -11.51 -9.91 1.04
N GLY A 47 -12.65 -10.38 0.52
CA GLY A 47 -12.71 -11.32 -0.60
C GLY A 47 -12.30 -10.66 -1.91
N ILE A 48 -12.74 -9.42 -2.14
CA ILE A 48 -12.31 -8.62 -3.30
C ILE A 48 -10.80 -8.33 -3.21
N ALA A 49 -10.31 -7.94 -2.03
CA ALA A 49 -8.90 -7.70 -1.79
C ALA A 49 -8.06 -8.97 -2.04
N LEU A 50 -8.52 -10.13 -1.59
CA LEU A 50 -7.84 -11.40 -1.82
C LEU A 50 -7.77 -11.76 -3.31
N LEU A 51 -8.86 -11.54 -4.06
CA LEU A 51 -8.88 -11.78 -5.51
C LEU A 51 -7.87 -10.87 -6.23
N ILE A 52 -7.91 -9.57 -5.96
CA ILE A 52 -6.96 -8.59 -6.53
C ILE A 52 -5.53 -8.98 -6.18
N PHE A 53 -5.29 -9.41 -4.93
CA PHE A 53 -3.99 -9.83 -4.46
C PHE A 53 -3.47 -11.05 -5.21
N ILE A 54 -4.26 -12.11 -5.35
CA ILE A 54 -3.87 -13.31 -6.12
C ILE A 54 -3.54 -12.94 -7.56
N ILE A 55 -4.39 -12.16 -8.23
CA ILE A 55 -4.18 -11.73 -9.61
C ILE A 55 -2.88 -10.94 -9.74
N SER A 56 -2.68 -9.94 -8.87
CA SER A 56 -1.48 -9.10 -8.86
C SER A 56 -0.22 -9.92 -8.57
N TRP A 57 -0.34 -10.93 -7.69
CA TRP A 57 0.78 -11.82 -7.36
C TRP A 57 1.17 -12.68 -8.57
N VAL A 58 0.20 -13.27 -9.27
CA VAL A 58 0.48 -14.00 -10.51
C VAL A 58 1.21 -13.11 -11.51
N PHE A 59 0.73 -11.88 -11.73
CA PHE A 59 1.41 -10.92 -12.61
C PHE A 59 2.82 -10.57 -12.13
N GLN A 60 3.03 -10.40 -10.83
CA GLN A 60 4.35 -10.14 -10.25
C GLN A 60 5.34 -11.28 -10.57
N PHE A 61 4.94 -12.54 -10.38
CA PHE A 61 5.80 -13.68 -10.70
C PHE A 61 6.06 -13.83 -12.20
N VAL A 62 5.06 -13.57 -13.03
CA VAL A 62 5.22 -13.57 -14.49
C VAL A 62 6.21 -12.49 -14.92
N GLY A 63 6.11 -11.27 -14.37
CA GLY A 63 7.07 -10.19 -14.62
C GLY A 63 8.49 -10.58 -14.24
N HIS A 64 8.69 -11.17 -13.05
CA HIS A 64 10.01 -11.66 -12.63
C HIS A 64 10.56 -12.78 -13.52
N LYS A 65 9.71 -13.65 -14.06
CA LYS A 65 10.12 -14.68 -15.02
C LYS A 65 10.62 -14.06 -16.33
N ILE A 66 9.97 -13.00 -16.81
CA ILE A 66 10.36 -12.27 -18.02
C ILE A 66 11.66 -11.48 -17.78
N GLU A 67 11.80 -10.84 -16.62
CA GLU A 67 13.00 -10.08 -16.24
C GLU A 67 14.20 -10.95 -15.83
N GLY A 68 13.99 -12.25 -15.58
CA GLY A 68 15.02 -13.18 -15.11
C GLY A 68 15.53 -12.91 -13.69
N LYS A 69 14.87 -12.02 -12.93
CA LYS A 69 15.27 -11.64 -11.56
C LYS A 69 14.40 -12.34 -10.53
N LYS A 70 15.00 -12.81 -9.44
CA LYS A 70 14.24 -13.37 -8.31
C LYS A 70 13.41 -12.26 -7.64
N PRO A 71 12.16 -12.55 -7.21
CA PRO A 71 11.32 -11.60 -6.50
C PRO A 71 11.99 -11.15 -5.20
N SER A 72 12.11 -9.83 -4.99
CA SER A 72 12.66 -9.25 -3.76
C SER A 72 11.88 -9.65 -2.51
N PHE A 73 10.61 -10.01 -2.65
CA PHE A 73 9.75 -10.55 -1.59
C PHE A 73 10.35 -11.78 -0.89
N LEU A 74 11.03 -12.67 -1.62
CA LEU A 74 11.66 -13.86 -1.02
C LEU A 74 12.93 -13.53 -0.23
N LYS A 75 13.49 -12.33 -0.43
CA LYS A 75 14.69 -11.88 0.25
C LYS A 75 14.37 -11.13 1.54
N ASP A 76 13.23 -10.42 1.58
CA ASP A 76 12.82 -9.67 2.76
C ASP A 76 11.30 -9.47 2.80
N LEU A 77 10.67 -10.04 3.83
CA LEU A 77 9.24 -9.89 4.11
C LEU A 77 8.88 -8.45 4.46
N GLN A 78 9.84 -7.65 4.95
CA GLN A 78 9.64 -6.24 5.28
C GLN A 78 9.30 -5.40 4.06
N PHE A 79 9.73 -5.79 2.85
CA PHE A 79 9.33 -5.09 1.62
C PHE A 79 7.81 -5.10 1.39
N LEU A 80 7.09 -6.08 1.92
CA LEU A 80 5.62 -6.11 1.85
C LEU A 80 4.99 -5.03 2.74
N LEU A 81 5.63 -4.71 3.86
CA LEU A 81 5.12 -3.79 4.89
C LEU A 81 5.45 -2.33 4.59
N VAL A 82 6.59 -2.07 3.92
CA VAL A 82 7.12 -0.71 3.70
C VAL A 82 6.74 -0.15 2.32
N GLY A 83 6.06 -0.92 1.46
CA GLY A 83 5.75 -0.56 0.07
C GLY A 83 5.19 0.86 -0.14
N PRO A 84 4.10 1.26 0.54
CA PRO A 84 3.54 2.61 0.40
C PRO A 84 4.52 3.71 0.84
N ALA A 85 5.27 3.48 1.92
CA ALA A 85 6.24 4.44 2.44
C ALA A 85 7.46 4.57 1.51
N TRP A 86 7.89 3.47 0.90
CA TRP A 86 8.95 3.46 -0.11
C TRP A 86 8.52 4.20 -1.38
N LEU A 87 7.26 4.05 -1.83
CA LEU A 87 6.74 4.82 -2.96
C LEU A 87 6.77 6.33 -2.69
N MET A 88 6.51 6.74 -1.44
CA MET A 88 6.56 8.16 -1.06
C MET A 88 7.94 8.78 -1.28
N HIS A 89 9.03 8.03 -1.06
CA HIS A 89 10.38 8.50 -1.35
C HIS A 89 10.54 8.90 -2.83
N PHE A 90 10.03 8.09 -3.77
CA PHE A 90 10.08 8.44 -5.20
C PHE A 90 9.19 9.64 -5.55
N ILE A 91 8.01 9.72 -4.92
CA ILE A 91 7.09 10.84 -5.13
C ILE A 91 7.75 12.14 -4.65
N TYR A 92 8.28 12.16 -3.44
CA TYR A 92 8.96 13.30 -2.83
C TYR A 92 10.17 13.74 -3.62
N LYS A 93 11.01 12.79 -4.04
CA LYS A 93 12.13 13.08 -4.94
C LYS A 93 11.68 13.70 -6.26
N ARG A 94 10.57 13.24 -6.84
CA ARG A 94 10.03 13.77 -8.12
C ARG A 94 9.47 15.19 -7.97
N ILE A 95 8.88 15.53 -6.82
CA ILE A 95 8.32 16.87 -6.55
C ILE A 95 9.31 17.84 -5.88
N GLY A 96 10.57 17.43 -5.73
CA GLY A 96 11.65 18.29 -5.20
C GLY A 96 11.70 18.41 -3.67
N ILE A 97 11.00 17.53 -2.94
CA ILE A 97 11.09 17.47 -1.47
C ILE A 97 12.27 16.55 -1.12
N PRO A 98 13.28 17.04 -0.37
CA PRO A 98 14.39 16.21 0.09
C PRO A 98 13.90 15.28 1.22
N TYR A 99 13.59 14.03 0.87
CA TYR A 99 13.18 12.98 1.81
C TYR A 99 13.64 11.61 1.31
#